data_AF-A0A9P9IB55-F1
#
_entry.id   AF-A0A9P9IB55-F1
#
_cell.length_a   1.000
_cell.length_b   1.000
_cell.length_c   1.000
_cell.angle_alpha   90.00
_cell.angle_beta   90.00
_cell.angle_gamma   90.00
#
_symmetry.space_group_name_H-M   'P 1'
#
loop_
_entity.id
_entity.type
_entity.pdbx_description
1 polymer ?
#
loop_
_entity_poly.entity_id
_entity_poly.type
_entity_poly.pdbx_seq_one_letter_code
_entity_poly.pdbx_strand_id
1 'polypeptide(L)'
;MSFYMMSIGTGDCLVQPSLTNLQDANVGLKWGFVEFTYTGGIIYANISYVDFIGMILGILLTVTDGTTQSAAGLQADSVINSCNDLVMQTGADGYPWSSMCLANTTGTPIRVLSPGNFY
;
A
#
# COMPACT_ATOMS: atom_id res chain seq x y z
N MET A 1 7.80 -1.89 12.46
CA MET A 1 6.49 -2.38 12.01
C MET A 1 6.10 -3.51 12.93
N SER A 2 4.87 -3.49 13.41
CA SER A 2 4.33 -4.45 14.37
C SER A 2 3.26 -5.29 13.70
N PHE A 3 3.34 -6.59 13.87
CA PHE A 3 2.32 -7.54 13.43
C PHE A 3 1.77 -8.28 14.64
N TYR A 4 0.52 -8.73 14.52
CA TYR A 4 -0.19 -9.43 15.57
C TYR A 4 -0.67 -10.78 15.04
N MET A 5 -0.77 -11.77 15.92
CA MET A 5 -1.37 -13.07 15.62
C MET A 5 -2.72 -13.16 16.35
N MET A 6 -3.72 -13.68 15.66
CA MET A 6 -5.05 -13.92 16.21
C MET A 6 -5.44 -15.39 16.02
N SER A 7 -5.95 -16.02 17.07
CA SER A 7 -6.55 -17.34 16.94
C SER A 7 -7.97 -17.20 16.37
N ILE A 8 -8.26 -17.92 15.28
CA ILE A 8 -9.57 -17.93 14.60
C ILE A 8 -10.38 -19.21 14.89
N GLY A 9 -9.99 -19.95 15.94
CA GLY A 9 -10.64 -21.20 16.36
C GLY A 9 -10.18 -22.44 15.58
N THR A 10 -9.86 -22.30 14.28
CA THR A 10 -9.29 -23.38 13.43
C THR A 10 -7.77 -23.31 13.29
N GLY A 11 -7.14 -22.32 13.92
CA GLY A 11 -5.71 -22.06 13.83
C GLY A 11 -5.40 -20.60 14.15
N ASP A 12 -4.14 -20.22 13.95
CA ASP A 12 -3.68 -18.85 14.12
C ASP A 12 -3.48 -18.16 12.77
N CYS A 13 -3.87 -16.90 12.69
CA CYS A 13 -3.72 -16.06 11.51
C CYS A 13 -2.95 -14.79 11.82
N LEU A 14 -2.15 -14.35 10.84
CA LEU A 14 -1.50 -13.05 10.87
C LEU A 14 -2.53 -11.96 10.63
N VAL A 15 -2.56 -10.95 11.50
CA VAL A 15 -3.38 -9.75 11.31
C VAL A 15 -2.60 -8.76 10.45
N GLN A 16 -3.17 -8.41 9.29
CA GLN A 16 -2.62 -7.36 8.44
C GLN A 16 -2.79 -5.98 9.11
N PRO A 17 -1.83 -5.05 8.96
CA PRO A 17 -1.96 -3.70 9.50
C PRO A 17 -3.23 -3.02 8.98
N SER A 18 -3.97 -2.35 9.87
CA SER A 18 -5.11 -1.55 9.46
C SER A 18 -4.63 -0.23 8.82
N LEU A 19 -5.27 0.13 7.71
CA LEU A 19 -4.97 1.35 6.97
C LEU A 19 -5.75 2.56 7.48
N THR A 20 -6.91 2.32 8.08
CA THR A 20 -7.89 3.34 8.45
C THR A 20 -7.99 3.53 9.97
N ASN A 21 -7.59 2.55 10.77
CA ASN A 21 -7.56 2.68 12.21
C ASN A 21 -6.39 3.58 12.65
N LEU A 22 -6.70 4.80 13.09
CA LEU A 22 -5.69 5.75 13.57
C LEU A 22 -4.99 5.33 14.88
N GLN A 23 -5.47 4.26 15.53
CA GLN A 23 -4.83 3.65 16.70
C GLN A 23 -3.97 2.42 16.34
N ASP A 24 -3.89 2.04 15.05
CA ASP A 24 -3.00 0.97 14.62
C ASP A 24 -1.54 1.36 14.90
N ALA A 25 -0.75 0.44 15.44
CA ALA A 25 0.65 0.67 15.78
C ALA A 25 1.52 1.06 14.56
N ASN A 26 1.02 0.84 13.34
CA ASN A 26 1.69 1.12 12.08
C ASN A 26 1.15 2.34 11.35
N VAL A 27 0.16 3.08 11.90
CA VAL A 27 -0.51 4.19 11.19
C VAL A 27 0.47 5.24 10.65
N GLY A 28 1.45 5.63 11.48
CA GLY A 28 2.45 6.66 11.17
C GLY A 28 3.69 6.15 10.43
N LEU A 29 3.76 4.85 10.10
CA LEU A 29 4.88 4.28 9.38
C LEU A 29 4.68 4.39 7.86
N LYS A 30 5.75 4.71 7.13
CA LYS A 30 5.79 4.60 5.67
C LYS A 30 6.18 3.17 5.27
N TRP A 31 5.25 2.43 4.72
CA TRP A 31 5.45 1.04 4.30
C TRP A 31 4.69 0.75 3.00
N GLY A 32 4.95 -0.41 2.42
CA GLY A 32 4.30 -0.97 1.25
C GLY A 32 4.63 -2.46 1.20
N PHE A 33 4.01 -3.18 0.29
CA PHE A 33 4.25 -4.61 0.12
C PHE A 33 4.16 -5.00 -1.35
N VAL A 34 4.69 -6.18 -1.64
CA VAL A 34 4.53 -6.88 -2.90
C VAL A 34 3.97 -8.25 -2.60
N GLU A 35 3.12 -8.74 -3.49
CA GLU A 35 2.47 -10.03 -3.32
C GLU A 35 3.10 -11.02 -4.28
N PHE A 36 3.28 -12.24 -3.81
CA PHE A 36 3.67 -13.34 -4.69
C PHE A 36 3.08 -14.66 -4.20
N THR A 37 2.90 -15.58 -5.14
CA THR A 37 2.56 -16.97 -4.88
C THR A 37 3.52 -17.85 -5.67
N TYR A 38 4.17 -18.78 -4.99
CA TYR A 38 4.98 -19.81 -5.61
C TYR A 38 4.31 -21.17 -5.44
N THR A 39 3.92 -21.79 -6.53
CA THR A 39 3.23 -23.08 -6.53
C THR A 39 3.54 -23.86 -7.79
N GLY A 40 3.74 -25.18 -7.67
CA GLY A 40 4.00 -26.05 -8.82
C GLY A 40 5.20 -25.65 -9.67
N GLY A 41 6.22 -24.99 -9.11
CA GLY A 41 7.37 -24.49 -9.86
C GLY A 41 7.16 -23.16 -10.57
N ILE A 42 5.97 -22.57 -10.48
CA ILE A 42 5.59 -21.30 -11.12
C ILE A 42 5.46 -20.22 -10.05
N ILE A 43 5.93 -19.02 -10.38
CA ILE A 43 5.79 -17.82 -9.54
C ILE A 43 4.85 -16.81 -10.22
N TYR A 44 3.89 -16.33 -9.45
CA TYR A 44 3.06 -15.16 -9.77
C TYR A 44 3.44 -14.07 -8.80
N ALA A 45 3.75 -12.87 -9.27
CA ALA A 45 4.11 -11.74 -8.42
C ALA A 45 3.55 -10.43 -8.97
N ASN A 46 3.10 -9.55 -8.09
CA ASN A 46 2.53 -8.25 -8.44
C ASN A 46 2.92 -7.15 -7.45
N ILE A 47 3.05 -5.94 -7.99
CA ILE A 47 2.83 -4.72 -7.21
C ILE A 47 1.34 -4.39 -7.25
N SER A 48 0.80 -3.81 -6.19
CA SER A 48 -0.62 -3.47 -6.10
C SER A 48 -0.81 -2.13 -5.42
N TYR A 49 -1.80 -1.38 -5.91
CA TYR A 49 -2.33 -0.16 -5.28
C TYR A 49 -3.83 -0.31 -4.99
N VAL A 50 -4.31 -1.55 -4.88
CA VAL A 50 -5.71 -1.88 -4.55
C VAL A 50 -6.09 -1.32 -3.18
N ASP A 51 -5.14 -1.32 -2.25
CA ASP A 51 -5.37 -0.83 -0.89
C ASP A 51 -4.90 0.60 -0.68
N PHE A 52 -3.65 0.90 -1.06
CA PHE A 52 -3.05 2.22 -0.92
C PHE A 52 -1.78 2.38 -1.74
N ILE A 53 -1.35 3.63 -1.93
CA ILE A 53 0.00 4.00 -2.35
C ILE A 53 0.79 4.41 -1.10
N GLY A 54 1.97 3.82 -0.87
CA GLY A 54 2.81 4.13 0.29
C GLY A 54 4.29 4.19 -0.06
N MET A 55 5.08 3.24 0.43
CA MET A 55 6.45 3.06 -0.08
C MET A 55 6.39 2.72 -1.58
N ILE A 56 7.20 3.41 -2.37
CA ILE A 56 7.26 3.17 -3.81
C ILE A 56 8.11 1.91 -4.04
N LEU A 57 7.47 0.87 -4.55
CA LEU A 57 8.07 -0.45 -4.77
C LEU A 57 7.93 -0.83 -6.25
N GLY A 58 8.99 -1.42 -6.79
CA GLY A 58 8.99 -2.12 -8.07
C GLY A 58 9.52 -3.54 -7.89
N ILE A 59 9.25 -4.41 -8.85
CA ILE A 59 9.69 -5.81 -8.83
C ILE A 59 10.49 -6.10 -10.11
N LEU A 60 11.61 -6.80 -9.93
CA LEU A 60 12.35 -7.47 -10.99
C LEU A 60 12.46 -8.95 -10.62
N LEU A 61 12.08 -9.82 -11.54
CA LEU A 61 12.13 -11.26 -11.38
C LEU A 61 13.12 -11.83 -12.39
N THR A 62 14.05 -12.65 -11.91
CA THR A 62 14.95 -13.43 -12.78
C THR A 62 14.54 -14.89 -12.71
N VAL A 63 14.20 -15.49 -13.85
CA VAL A 63 13.81 -16.89 -13.93
C VAL A 63 15.02 -17.78 -14.21
N THR A 64 14.84 -19.10 -14.13
CA THR A 64 15.94 -20.10 -14.17
C THR A 64 16.71 -20.13 -15.49
N ASP A 65 16.12 -19.66 -16.59
CA ASP A 65 16.80 -19.53 -17.89
C ASP A 65 17.60 -18.22 -18.03
N GLY A 66 17.62 -17.39 -16.98
CA GLY A 66 18.32 -16.11 -16.93
C GLY A 66 17.53 -14.93 -17.52
N THR A 67 16.35 -15.15 -18.10
CA THR A 67 15.48 -14.05 -18.54
C THR A 67 14.88 -13.29 -17.36
N THR A 68 14.50 -12.04 -17.60
CA THR A 68 13.93 -11.18 -16.56
C THR A 68 12.54 -10.65 -16.94
N GLN A 69 11.72 -10.46 -15.92
CA GLN A 69 10.40 -9.82 -16.00
C GLN A 69 10.33 -8.72 -14.95
N SER A 70 9.70 -7.60 -15.25
CA SER A 70 9.62 -6.49 -14.31
C SER A 70 8.23 -5.85 -14.26
N ALA A 71 7.91 -5.32 -13.08
CA ALA A 71 6.81 -4.39 -12.85
C ALA A 71 7.41 -3.13 -12.23
N ALA A 72 7.44 -2.05 -13.00
CA ALA A 72 7.96 -0.77 -12.53
C ALA A 72 7.01 -0.19 -11.47
N GLY A 73 7.58 0.35 -10.39
CA GLY A 73 6.83 1.12 -9.42
C GLY A 73 6.43 2.50 -9.94
N LEU A 74 5.75 3.28 -9.08
CA LEU A 74 5.47 4.68 -9.36
C LEU A 74 6.75 5.53 -9.38
N GLN A 75 6.61 6.79 -9.80
CA GLN A 75 7.69 7.76 -9.76
C GLN A 75 8.06 8.15 -8.32
N ALA A 76 9.22 8.80 -8.17
CA ALA A 76 9.55 9.46 -6.91
C ALA A 76 8.45 10.46 -6.53
N ASP A 77 8.24 10.62 -5.22
CA ASP A 77 7.29 11.56 -4.65
C ASP A 77 5.81 11.36 -5.05
N SER A 78 5.46 10.22 -5.66
CA SER A 78 4.07 9.94 -6.07
C SER A 78 3.07 10.00 -4.92
N VAL A 79 3.45 9.71 -3.67
CA VAL A 79 2.56 9.91 -2.51
C VAL A 79 2.21 11.38 -2.32
N ILE A 80 3.22 12.26 -2.38
CA ILE A 80 3.03 13.71 -2.19
C ILE A 80 2.23 14.28 -3.36
N ASN A 81 2.62 13.93 -4.59
CA ASN A 81 1.95 14.42 -5.80
C ASN A 81 0.49 13.97 -5.84
N SER A 82 0.21 12.69 -5.56
CA SER A 82 -1.17 12.20 -5.51
C SER A 82 -1.99 12.91 -4.44
N CYS A 83 -1.41 13.24 -3.28
CA CYS A 83 -2.12 14.00 -2.27
C CYS A 83 -2.43 15.43 -2.68
N ASN A 84 -1.52 16.10 -3.37
CA ASN A 84 -1.78 17.42 -3.93
C ASN A 84 -2.91 17.35 -4.98
N ASP A 85 -2.90 16.34 -5.84
CA ASP A 85 -3.94 16.12 -6.86
C ASP A 85 -5.30 15.86 -6.22
N LEU A 86 -5.38 15.06 -5.17
CA LEU A 86 -6.63 14.78 -4.44
C LEU A 86 -7.17 16.02 -3.70
N VAL A 87 -6.29 16.90 -3.20
CA VAL A 87 -6.69 18.20 -2.64
C VAL A 87 -7.30 19.09 -3.73
N MET A 88 -6.66 19.17 -4.90
CA MET A 88 -7.20 19.91 -6.04
C MET A 88 -8.54 19.35 -6.49
N GLN A 89 -8.67 18.02 -6.57
CA GLN A 89 -9.92 17.36 -6.96
C GLN A 89 -11.04 17.65 -5.97
N THR A 90 -10.76 17.62 -4.66
CA THR A 90 -11.73 18.03 -3.62
C THR A 90 -12.23 19.46 -3.84
N GLY A 91 -11.33 20.38 -4.21
CA GLY A 91 -11.72 21.76 -4.52
C GLY A 91 -12.54 21.90 -5.79
N ALA A 92 -12.36 20.99 -6.76
CA ALA A 92 -13.03 21.04 -8.06
C ALA A 92 -14.48 20.52 -8.01
N ASP A 93 -14.74 19.45 -7.24
CA ASP A 93 -16.04 18.77 -7.25
C ASP A 93 -16.72 18.67 -5.87
N GLY A 94 -16.04 19.05 -4.79
CA GLY A 94 -16.57 19.04 -3.43
C GLY A 94 -16.61 17.66 -2.75
N TYR A 95 -16.19 16.59 -3.43
CA TYR A 95 -16.09 15.27 -2.81
C TYR A 95 -14.82 15.19 -1.94
N PRO A 96 -14.81 14.41 -0.84
CA PRO A 96 -13.76 14.45 0.18
C PRO A 96 -12.46 13.69 -0.20
N TRP A 97 -12.01 13.77 -1.45
CA TRP A 97 -10.83 13.05 -1.97
C TRP A 97 -9.55 13.29 -1.13
N SER A 98 -9.36 14.50 -0.64
CA SER A 98 -8.24 14.89 0.22
C SER A 98 -8.15 14.10 1.53
N SER A 99 -9.28 13.55 2.00
CA SER A 99 -9.34 12.72 3.21
C SER A 99 -8.75 11.32 3.00
N MET A 100 -8.44 10.94 1.76
CA MET A 100 -7.73 9.69 1.44
C MET A 100 -6.23 9.79 1.72
N CYS A 101 -5.71 10.98 2.03
CA CYS A 101 -4.31 11.20 2.35
C CYS A 101 -4.04 11.08 3.84
N LEU A 102 -3.15 10.15 4.21
CA LEU A 102 -2.68 9.98 5.57
C LEU A 102 -1.26 10.53 5.71
N ALA A 103 -1.09 11.36 6.74
CA ALA A 103 0.17 11.94 7.12
C ALA A 103 0.69 11.35 8.43
N ASN A 104 2.01 11.38 8.61
CA ASN A 104 2.62 11.06 9.90
C ASN A 104 2.44 12.22 10.90
N THR A 105 2.99 12.06 12.10
CA THR A 105 2.91 13.08 13.18
C THR A 105 3.60 14.41 12.85
N THR A 106 4.47 14.45 11.83
CA THR A 106 5.12 15.67 11.34
C THR A 106 4.35 16.33 10.19
N GLY A 107 3.18 15.82 9.82
CA GLY A 107 2.37 16.33 8.71
C GLY A 107 2.87 15.91 7.32
N THR A 108 3.85 15.01 7.23
CA THR A 108 4.36 14.50 5.95
C THR A 108 3.41 13.43 5.41
N PRO A 109 2.90 13.55 4.17
CA PRO A 109 2.13 12.48 3.53
C PRO A 109 2.94 11.19 3.43
N ILE A 110 2.39 10.10 3.96
CA ILE A 110 3.03 8.77 3.96
C ILE A 110 2.22 7.72 3.22
N ARG A 111 0.94 7.97 2.99
CA ARG A 111 0.01 7.02 2.37
C ARG A 111 -1.14 7.74 1.67
N VAL A 112 -1.56 7.21 0.53
CA VAL A 112 -2.80 7.58 -0.16
C VAL A 112 -3.68 6.34 -0.22
N LEU A 113 -4.81 6.34 0.47
CA LEU A 113 -5.76 5.22 0.48
C LEU A 113 -6.40 5.05 -0.89
N SER A 114 -6.80 3.83 -1.25
CA SER A 114 -7.69 3.62 -2.39
C SER A 114 -9.12 4.04 -2.04
N PRO A 115 -9.97 4.41 -3.03
CA PRO A 115 -11.35 4.83 -2.76
C PRO A 115 -12.17 3.77 -2.01
N GLY A 116 -11.88 2.49 -2.26
CA GLY A 116 -12.55 1.37 -1.61
C GLY A 116 -12.19 1.22 -0.13
N ASN A 117 -11.14 1.86 0.37
CA ASN A 117 -10.77 1.87 1.80
C ASN A 117 -11.20 3.17 2.48
N PHE A 118 -11.95 4.02 1.79
CA PHE A 118 -12.48 5.27 2.31
C PHE A 118 -13.95 5.09 2.69
N TYR A 119 -14.21 4.58 3.89
CA TYR A 119 -15.53 4.47 4.51
C TYR A 119 -15.47 4.59 6.04
#